data_AF-A0A945J227-F1
#
_entry.id   AF-A0A945J227-F1
#
_cell.length_a   1.000
_cell.length_b   1.000
_cell.length_c   1.000
_cell.angle_alpha   90.00
_cell.angle_beta   90.00
_cell.angle_gamma   90.00
#
_symmetry.space_group_name_H-M   'P 1'
#
loop_
_entity.id
_entity.type
_entity.pdbx_description
1 polymer ?
#
loop_
_entity_poly.entity_id
_entity_poly.type
_entity_poly.pdbx_seq_one_letter_code
_entity_poly.pdbx_strand_id
1 'polypeptide(L)'
;MRTVNLKTMFSCLAGCIFIFIPSLSYSADFLLQPPPKSLDKLYSERGKTSKWVEQMRQINKNFQEVFIYLDAEKREKALESAKAFGASYQKASEMVPEWKDLFDLETAKLFNASVAKNNTEKTAQLATKLEKTCTQCHQKHNISVWTRYHWPSTQTIKLFDPVNEKELSYNQYMHQLANSLESIKIYFNQENYTASWKAIDIFSKRFKGLRSACSKCHVTEWTKNSTTVKDFFVGEDIVDALQEIKKSLASGVPDAKLFQKKMGYIAKQSCKTCHLVHQPSAIIQRAWGHIP
;
A
#
# COMPACT_ATOMS: atom_id res chain seq x y z
N MET A 1 59.59 36.00 44.27
CA MET A 1 60.20 34.65 44.21
C MET A 1 59.06 33.64 44.04
N ARG A 2 58.98 32.96 42.89
CA ARG A 2 59.18 31.49 42.72
C ARG A 2 58.23 30.67 43.63
N THR A 3 57.38 29.75 43.17
CA THR A 3 57.39 28.89 41.96
C THR A 3 56.07 28.13 41.87
N VAL A 4 55.63 27.85 40.64
CA VAL A 4 54.59 26.85 40.29
C VAL A 4 55.21 25.45 40.29
N ASN A 5 54.47 24.43 40.74
CA ASN A 5 54.67 22.99 40.45
C ASN A 5 53.34 22.29 40.80
N LEU A 6 52.41 21.91 39.91
CA LEU A 6 52.39 20.97 38.78
C LEU A 6 52.79 19.52 39.13
N LYS A 7 51.78 18.75 39.58
CA LYS A 7 51.60 17.27 39.59
C LYS A 7 50.63 17.00 40.75
N THR A 8 49.38 16.58 40.54
CA THR A 8 49.03 15.24 40.06
C THR A 8 47.67 15.25 39.35
N MET A 9 47.72 14.92 38.06
CA MET A 9 46.62 14.29 37.33
C MET A 9 46.27 12.95 37.98
N PHE A 10 44.99 12.60 38.07
CA PHE A 10 44.36 11.35 37.62
C PHE A 10 42.96 11.20 38.24
N SER A 11 42.03 10.62 37.48
CA SER A 11 40.60 10.35 37.77
C SER A 11 39.66 11.58 37.69
N CYS A 12 38.58 11.62 36.91
CA CYS A 12 37.87 10.63 36.11
C CYS A 12 37.26 11.37 34.91
N LEU A 13 37.82 11.19 33.71
CA LEU A 13 37.09 11.49 32.48
C LEU A 13 36.59 10.15 31.94
N ALA A 14 35.40 9.74 32.39
CA ALA A 14 34.68 8.63 31.78
C ALA A 14 34.23 9.07 30.39
N GLY A 15 35.09 8.86 29.40
CA GLY A 15 34.75 9.00 28.00
C GLY A 15 33.72 7.93 27.62
N CYS A 16 32.46 8.33 27.49
CA CYS A 16 31.46 7.54 26.76
C CYS A 16 31.84 7.53 25.28
N ILE A 17 32.72 6.59 24.90
CA ILE A 17 32.90 6.20 23.51
C ILE A 17 31.59 5.48 23.12
N PHE A 18 30.67 6.22 22.52
CA PHE A 18 29.59 5.63 21.73
C PHE A 18 30.24 4.93 20.55
N ILE A 19 30.48 3.62 20.70
CA ILE A 19 30.81 2.74 19.60
C ILE A 19 29.58 2.78 18.69
N PHE A 20 29.65 3.55 17.60
CA PHE A 20 28.82 3.37 16.42
C PHE A 20 29.12 1.97 15.90
N ILE A 21 28.44 0.97 16.43
CA ILE A 21 28.32 -0.33 15.77
C ILE A 21 27.39 -0.03 14.60
N PRO A 22 27.86 0.00 13.34
CA PRO A 22 26.94 0.00 12.23
C PRO A 22 26.13 -1.28 12.38
N SER A 23 24.85 -1.14 12.72
CA SER A 23 23.90 -2.22 12.58
C SER A 23 23.97 -2.63 11.11
N LEU A 24 24.67 -3.72 10.84
CA LEU A 24 24.65 -4.41 9.56
C LEU A 24 23.20 -4.85 9.39
N SER A 25 22.40 -3.98 8.80
CA SER A 25 21.06 -4.30 8.34
C SER A 25 21.25 -5.31 7.23
N TYR A 26 21.19 -6.60 7.58
CA TYR A 26 20.97 -7.67 6.63
C TYR A 26 19.58 -7.48 6.05
N SER A 27 19.48 -6.69 4.99
CA SER A 27 18.35 -6.79 4.09
C SER A 27 18.59 -8.05 3.28
N ALA A 28 17.78 -9.08 3.49
CA ALA A 28 17.66 -10.10 2.45
C ALA A 28 17.22 -9.37 1.18
N ASP A 29 17.94 -9.55 0.07
CA ASP A 29 17.56 -8.98 -1.22
C ASP A 29 16.21 -9.57 -1.65
N PHE A 30 15.13 -8.91 -1.26
CA PHE A 30 13.78 -9.32 -1.63
C PHE A 30 13.44 -8.76 -3.00
N LEU A 31 13.78 -9.52 -4.02
CA LEU A 31 13.50 -9.14 -5.40
C LEU A 31 12.03 -9.44 -5.74
N LEU A 32 11.22 -8.38 -5.75
CA LEU A 32 9.83 -8.44 -6.21
C LEU A 32 9.77 -8.66 -7.72
N GLN A 33 9.50 -9.88 -8.14
CA GLN A 33 9.29 -10.24 -9.54
C GLN A 33 7.82 -10.01 -9.96
N PRO A 34 7.56 -9.63 -11.24
CA PRO A 34 6.19 -9.61 -11.75
C PRO A 34 5.56 -11.01 -11.66
N PRO A 35 4.24 -11.10 -11.47
CA PRO A 35 3.56 -12.40 -11.48
C PRO A 35 3.68 -13.07 -12.86
N PRO A 36 3.55 -14.41 -12.94
CA PRO A 36 3.57 -15.12 -14.21
C PRO A 36 2.48 -14.64 -15.17
N LYS A 37 2.81 -14.60 -16.47
CA LYS A 37 1.85 -14.16 -17.51
C LYS A 37 0.62 -15.04 -17.61
N SER A 38 0.70 -16.31 -17.21
CA SER A 38 -0.47 -17.19 -17.16
C SER A 38 -1.60 -16.63 -16.27
N LEU A 39 -1.25 -15.84 -15.25
CA LEU A 39 -2.19 -15.22 -14.32
C LEU A 39 -3.03 -14.10 -14.98
N ASP A 40 -2.53 -13.46 -16.04
CA ASP A 40 -3.23 -12.37 -16.75
C ASP A 40 -4.63 -12.81 -17.22
N LYS A 41 -4.77 -14.07 -17.65
CA LYS A 41 -6.01 -14.66 -18.17
C LYS A 41 -7.07 -14.91 -17.09
N LEU A 42 -6.63 -14.92 -15.83
CA LEU A 42 -7.46 -15.25 -14.67
C LEU A 42 -7.97 -14.00 -13.95
N TYR A 43 -7.41 -12.84 -14.28
CA TYR A 43 -7.84 -11.55 -13.79
C TYR A 43 -8.83 -10.91 -14.75
N SER A 44 -9.96 -10.48 -14.18
CA SER A 44 -11.03 -9.80 -14.91
C SER A 44 -10.76 -8.29 -14.98
N GLU A 45 -11.54 -7.59 -15.80
CA GLU A 45 -11.61 -6.14 -15.76
C GLU A 45 -11.94 -5.63 -14.35
N ARG A 46 -11.52 -4.39 -14.07
CA ARG A 46 -11.75 -3.71 -12.79
C ARG A 46 -13.23 -3.74 -12.41
N GLY A 47 -13.50 -4.01 -11.13
CA GLY A 47 -14.85 -4.08 -10.59
C GLY A 47 -15.55 -5.43 -10.72
N LYS A 48 -14.95 -6.39 -11.44
CA LYS A 48 -15.43 -7.77 -11.49
C LYS A 48 -14.55 -8.65 -10.61
N THR A 49 -15.14 -9.69 -10.01
CA THR A 49 -14.36 -10.71 -9.28
C THR A 49 -13.59 -11.56 -10.28
N SER A 50 -12.27 -11.61 -10.09
CA SER A 50 -11.36 -12.40 -10.91
C SER A 50 -11.45 -13.89 -10.60
N LYS A 51 -11.27 -14.75 -11.61
CA LYS A 51 -11.32 -16.22 -11.45
C LYS A 51 -10.31 -16.74 -10.45
N TRP A 52 -9.10 -16.17 -10.44
CA TRP A 52 -8.06 -16.52 -9.47
C TRP A 52 -8.47 -16.18 -8.03
N VAL A 53 -9.01 -14.97 -7.81
CA VAL A 53 -9.47 -14.51 -6.50
C VAL A 53 -10.62 -15.38 -6.00
N GLU A 54 -11.56 -15.73 -6.88
CA GLU A 54 -12.66 -16.64 -6.55
C GLU A 54 -12.15 -18.04 -6.16
N GLN A 55 -11.19 -18.58 -6.91
CA GLN A 55 -10.57 -19.87 -6.57
C GLN A 55 -9.89 -19.84 -5.19
N MET A 56 -9.16 -18.77 -4.87
CA MET A 56 -8.52 -18.61 -3.56
C MET A 56 -9.52 -18.46 -2.41
N ARG A 57 -10.64 -17.76 -2.65
CA ARG A 57 -11.75 -17.67 -1.68
C ARG A 57 -12.38 -19.04 -1.43
N GLN A 58 -12.60 -19.83 -2.47
CA GLN A 58 -13.14 -21.19 -2.36
C GLN A 58 -12.22 -22.11 -1.56
N ILE A 59 -10.91 -22.06 -1.82
CA ILE A 59 -9.92 -22.81 -1.03
C ILE A 59 -10.00 -22.44 0.45
N ASN A 60 -9.94 -21.14 0.76
CA ASN A 60 -10.00 -20.66 2.14
C ASN A 60 -11.30 -21.08 2.83
N LYS A 61 -12.45 -20.89 2.16
CA LYS A 61 -13.76 -21.30 2.68
C LYS A 61 -13.78 -22.79 3.01
N ASN A 62 -13.45 -23.64 2.05
CA ASN A 62 -13.52 -25.10 2.22
C ASN A 62 -12.55 -25.57 3.31
N PHE A 63 -11.36 -24.99 3.40
CA PHE A 63 -10.38 -25.32 4.44
C PHE A 63 -10.90 -24.96 5.84
N GLN A 64 -11.44 -23.76 6.02
CA GLN A 64 -11.98 -23.30 7.30
C GLN A 64 -13.24 -24.08 7.72
N GLU A 65 -14.11 -24.42 6.76
CA GLU A 65 -15.31 -25.21 7.04
C GLU A 65 -15.01 -26.59 7.62
N VAL A 66 -13.86 -27.20 7.29
CA VAL A 66 -13.43 -28.46 7.93
C VAL A 66 -13.40 -28.31 9.45
N PHE A 67 -12.72 -27.27 9.95
CA PHE A 67 -12.58 -27.05 11.39
C PHE A 67 -13.91 -26.64 12.03
N ILE A 68 -14.66 -25.75 11.40
CA ILE A 68 -15.99 -25.35 11.87
C ILE A 68 -16.90 -26.58 12.04
N TYR A 69 -16.87 -27.52 11.10
CA TYR A 69 -17.69 -28.73 11.19
C TYR A 69 -17.12 -29.80 12.12
N LEU A 70 -15.79 -29.92 12.26
CA LEU A 70 -15.19 -30.80 13.27
C LEU A 70 -15.54 -30.32 14.69
N ASP A 71 -15.46 -29.03 14.96
CA ASP A 71 -15.81 -28.42 16.25
C ASP A 71 -17.30 -28.55 16.57
N ALA A 72 -18.15 -28.48 15.54
CA ALA A 72 -19.59 -28.72 15.66
C ALA A 72 -19.97 -30.21 15.64
N GLU A 73 -19.00 -31.13 15.70
CA GLU A 73 -19.17 -32.59 15.64
C GLU A 73 -19.92 -33.10 14.37
N LYS A 74 -19.99 -32.28 13.31
CA LYS A 74 -20.66 -32.57 12.03
C LYS A 74 -19.70 -33.27 11.07
N ARG A 75 -19.34 -34.52 11.39
CA ARG A 75 -18.29 -35.30 10.69
C ARG A 75 -18.50 -35.43 9.18
N GLU A 76 -19.72 -35.71 8.73
CA GLU A 76 -20.00 -35.85 7.29
C GLU A 76 -19.74 -34.55 6.53
N LYS A 77 -20.13 -33.41 7.11
CA LYS A 77 -19.88 -32.09 6.52
C LYS A 77 -18.40 -31.72 6.55
N ALA A 78 -17.68 -32.06 7.63
CA ALA A 78 -16.24 -31.87 7.68
C ALA A 78 -15.52 -32.66 6.57
N LEU A 79 -15.95 -33.89 6.31
CA LEU A 79 -15.41 -34.71 5.23
C LEU A 79 -15.76 -34.16 3.85
N GLU A 80 -16.98 -33.65 3.65
CA GLU A 80 -17.38 -32.96 2.42
C GLU A 80 -16.51 -31.73 2.16
N SER A 81 -16.35 -30.86 3.16
CA SER A 81 -15.50 -29.67 3.07
C SER A 81 -14.03 -30.02 2.83
N ALA A 82 -13.51 -31.11 3.43
CA ALA A 82 -12.14 -31.55 3.18
C ALA A 82 -11.94 -32.00 1.72
N LYS A 83 -12.89 -32.79 1.17
CA LYS A 83 -12.87 -33.18 -0.25
C LYS A 83 -12.96 -31.96 -1.16
N ALA A 84 -13.85 -31.01 -0.85
CA ALA A 84 -13.99 -29.76 -1.59
C ALA A 84 -12.71 -28.91 -1.53
N PHE A 85 -12.06 -28.85 -0.37
CA PHE A 85 -10.76 -28.20 -0.20
C PHE A 85 -9.72 -28.83 -1.13
N GLY A 86 -9.52 -30.15 -1.05
CA GLY A 86 -8.55 -30.86 -1.88
C GLY A 86 -8.78 -30.65 -3.38
N ALA A 87 -10.03 -30.71 -3.84
CA ALA A 87 -10.38 -30.44 -5.24
C ALA A 87 -10.07 -28.99 -5.65
N SER A 88 -10.44 -28.02 -4.80
CA SER A 88 -10.16 -26.60 -5.06
C SER A 88 -8.66 -26.27 -5.04
N TYR A 89 -7.89 -26.91 -4.15
CA TYR A 89 -6.45 -26.74 -4.03
C TYR A 89 -5.72 -27.32 -5.25
N GLN A 90 -6.11 -28.52 -5.69
CA GLN A 90 -5.63 -29.14 -6.93
C GLN A 90 -5.91 -28.25 -8.14
N LYS A 91 -7.15 -27.77 -8.30
CA LYS A 91 -7.52 -26.91 -9.41
C LYS A 91 -6.70 -25.62 -9.45
N ALA A 92 -6.41 -25.00 -8.31
CA ALA A 92 -5.56 -23.81 -8.27
C ALA A 92 -4.12 -24.09 -8.76
N SER A 93 -3.56 -25.26 -8.42
CA SER A 93 -2.24 -25.68 -8.90
C SER A 93 -2.17 -25.82 -10.43
N GLU A 94 -3.30 -26.08 -11.07
CA GLU A 94 -3.41 -26.25 -12.53
C GLU A 94 -3.70 -24.93 -13.25
N MET A 95 -4.35 -23.98 -12.58
CA MET A 95 -4.69 -22.68 -13.15
C MET A 95 -3.46 -21.82 -13.46
N VAL A 96 -2.37 -22.01 -12.70
CA VAL A 96 -1.10 -21.27 -12.85
C VAL A 96 0.04 -22.27 -12.92
N PRO A 97 0.37 -22.77 -14.13
CA PRO A 97 1.36 -23.84 -14.30
C PRO A 97 2.72 -23.54 -13.65
N GLU A 98 3.15 -22.27 -13.69
CA GLU A 98 4.41 -21.80 -13.10
C GLU A 98 4.44 -21.91 -11.56
N TRP A 99 3.28 -22.07 -10.92
CA TRP A 99 3.14 -22.21 -9.47
C TRP A 99 2.72 -23.61 -9.04
N LYS A 100 2.58 -24.56 -9.98
CA LYS A 100 2.10 -25.91 -9.68
C LYS A 100 2.84 -26.56 -8.51
N ASP A 101 4.17 -26.46 -8.50
CA ASP A 101 5.03 -27.07 -7.48
C ASP A 101 5.06 -26.30 -6.15
N LEU A 102 4.38 -25.14 -6.08
CA LEU A 102 4.17 -24.41 -4.82
C LEU A 102 2.99 -24.98 -4.02
N PHE A 103 2.19 -25.88 -4.60
CA PHE A 103 1.07 -26.52 -3.93
C PHE A 103 1.49 -27.89 -3.39
N ASP A 104 1.38 -28.09 -2.07
CA ASP A 104 1.70 -29.37 -1.41
C ASP A 104 0.49 -30.32 -1.51
N LEU A 105 0.29 -30.85 -2.71
CA LEU A 105 -0.84 -31.72 -3.05
C LEU A 105 -0.81 -33.05 -2.29
N GLU A 106 0.38 -33.52 -1.90
CA GLU A 106 0.53 -34.74 -1.09
C GLU A 106 0.00 -34.50 0.32
N THR A 107 0.41 -33.41 0.98
CA THR A 107 -0.10 -33.06 2.31
C THR A 107 -1.61 -32.81 2.27
N ALA A 108 -2.12 -32.17 1.22
CA ALA A 108 -3.57 -31.98 1.06
C ALA A 108 -4.33 -33.32 0.98
N LYS A 109 -3.78 -34.32 0.27
CA LYS A 109 -4.36 -35.67 0.24
C LYS A 109 -4.32 -36.35 1.61
N LEU A 110 -3.19 -36.24 2.32
CA LEU A 110 -3.04 -36.80 3.67
C LEU A 110 -4.00 -36.14 4.66
N PHE A 111 -4.22 -34.83 4.54
CA PHE A 111 -5.16 -34.06 5.36
C PHE A 111 -6.59 -34.55 5.16
N ASN A 112 -7.02 -34.72 3.90
CA ASN A 112 -8.34 -35.27 3.60
C ASN A 112 -8.52 -36.68 4.17
N ALA A 113 -7.47 -37.51 4.08
CA ALA A 113 -7.48 -38.85 4.64
C ALA A 113 -7.51 -38.86 6.19
N SER A 114 -6.90 -37.89 6.87
CA SER A 114 -6.95 -37.81 8.33
C SER A 114 -8.32 -37.35 8.83
N VAL A 115 -8.97 -36.42 8.12
CA VAL A 115 -10.36 -36.01 8.40
C VAL A 115 -11.29 -37.22 8.25
N ALA A 116 -11.16 -38.00 7.18
CA ALA A 116 -11.97 -39.20 6.95
C ALA A 116 -11.81 -40.25 8.07
N LYS A 117 -10.62 -40.32 8.69
CA LYS A 117 -10.31 -41.24 9.81
C LYS A 117 -10.67 -40.65 11.17
N ASN A 118 -11.24 -39.45 11.23
CA ASN A 118 -11.51 -38.72 12.46
C ASN A 118 -10.26 -38.59 13.36
N ASN A 119 -9.07 -38.52 12.77
CA ASN A 119 -7.82 -38.34 13.50
C ASN A 119 -7.55 -36.84 13.63
N THR A 120 -8.09 -36.25 14.69
CA THR A 120 -8.06 -34.80 14.94
C THR A 120 -6.64 -34.29 15.12
N GLU A 121 -5.79 -34.99 15.87
CA GLU A 121 -4.38 -34.62 16.07
C GLU A 121 -3.61 -34.55 14.75
N LYS A 122 -3.68 -35.61 13.94
CA LYS A 122 -3.03 -35.65 12.63
C LYS A 122 -3.60 -34.62 11.67
N THR A 123 -4.92 -34.37 11.74
CA THR A 123 -5.58 -33.34 10.94
C THR A 123 -5.03 -31.95 11.28
N ALA A 124 -4.89 -31.61 12.56
CA ALA A 124 -4.28 -30.35 13.00
C ALA A 124 -2.82 -30.22 12.54
N GLN A 125 -2.01 -31.27 12.69
CA GLN A 125 -0.61 -31.26 12.25
C GLN A 125 -0.47 -31.01 10.73
N LEU A 126 -1.29 -31.69 9.91
CA LEU A 126 -1.28 -31.52 8.46
C LEU A 126 -1.83 -30.16 8.03
N ALA A 127 -2.82 -29.63 8.76
CA ALA A 127 -3.33 -28.29 8.56
C ALA A 127 -2.22 -27.24 8.75
N THR A 128 -1.46 -27.31 9.84
CA THR A 128 -0.32 -26.40 10.08
C THR A 128 0.73 -26.49 8.97
N LYS A 129 0.98 -27.68 8.41
CA LYS A 129 1.88 -27.83 7.27
C LYS A 129 1.33 -27.14 6.01
N LEU A 130 0.04 -27.31 5.72
CA LEU A 130 -0.62 -26.64 4.59
C LEU A 130 -0.64 -25.12 4.77
N GLU A 131 -0.94 -24.62 5.96
CA GLU A 131 -0.91 -23.20 6.29
C GLU A 131 0.47 -22.60 6.02
N LYS A 132 1.55 -23.30 6.40
CA LYS A 132 2.91 -22.88 6.10
C LYS A 132 3.16 -22.76 4.59
N THR A 133 2.69 -23.72 3.79
CA THR A 133 2.78 -23.67 2.32
C THR A 133 2.01 -22.48 1.76
N CYS A 134 0.77 -22.25 2.21
CA CYS A 134 -0.05 -21.10 1.84
C CYS A 134 0.66 -19.78 2.19
N THR A 135 1.20 -19.66 3.41
CA THR A 135 1.93 -18.48 3.88
C THR A 135 3.16 -18.20 3.04
N GLN A 136 3.97 -19.21 2.71
CA GLN A 136 5.17 -19.04 1.90
C GLN A 136 4.84 -18.54 0.49
N CYS A 137 3.82 -19.11 -0.16
CA CYS A 137 3.36 -18.66 -1.47
C CYS A 137 2.84 -17.22 -1.40
N HIS A 138 1.97 -16.92 -0.43
CA HIS A 138 1.40 -15.57 -0.25
C HIS A 138 2.46 -14.51 0.06
N GLN A 139 3.41 -14.79 0.94
CA GLN A 139 4.50 -13.86 1.28
C GLN A 139 5.35 -13.52 0.06
N LYS A 140 5.62 -14.51 -0.80
CA LYS A 140 6.44 -14.32 -1.99
C LYS A 140 5.71 -13.63 -3.14
N HIS A 141 4.42 -13.92 -3.33
CA HIS A 141 3.70 -13.55 -4.55
C HIS A 141 2.56 -12.56 -4.38
N ASN A 142 1.95 -12.42 -3.19
CA ASN A 142 0.75 -11.57 -3.07
C ASN A 142 1.05 -10.11 -3.37
N ILE A 143 2.21 -9.58 -2.96
CA ILE A 143 2.55 -8.18 -3.24
C ILE A 143 2.62 -7.94 -4.76
N SER A 144 3.23 -8.86 -5.52
CA SER A 144 3.36 -8.69 -6.96
C SER A 144 2.03 -8.87 -7.69
N VAL A 145 1.23 -9.87 -7.29
CA VAL A 145 -0.13 -10.07 -7.80
C VAL A 145 -1.02 -8.86 -7.51
N TRP A 146 -1.00 -8.37 -6.27
CA TRP A 146 -1.80 -7.23 -5.87
C TRP A 146 -1.40 -5.99 -6.67
N THR A 147 -0.09 -5.72 -6.74
CA THR A 147 0.46 -4.60 -7.50
C THR A 147 0.13 -4.67 -8.99
N ARG A 148 0.17 -5.85 -9.61
CA ARG A 148 -0.11 -5.99 -11.05
C ARG A 148 -1.60 -5.84 -11.36
N TYR A 149 -2.48 -6.46 -10.58
CA TYR A 149 -3.88 -6.64 -10.98
C TYR A 149 -4.89 -5.79 -10.21
N HIS A 150 -4.52 -5.22 -9.06
CA HIS A 150 -5.41 -4.37 -8.25
C HIS A 150 -5.00 -2.89 -8.27
N TRP A 151 -3.82 -2.57 -8.82
CA TRP A 151 -3.33 -1.20 -8.98
C TRP A 151 -3.13 -0.89 -10.46
N PRO A 152 -3.95 -0.01 -11.07
CA PRO A 152 -3.70 0.46 -12.42
C PRO A 152 -2.34 1.16 -12.52
N SER A 153 -1.62 0.91 -13.61
CA SER A 153 -0.37 1.64 -13.88
C SER A 153 -0.66 3.14 -14.00
N THR A 154 0.07 3.94 -13.23
CA THR A 154 0.00 5.41 -13.31
C THR A 154 0.36 5.93 -14.69
N GLN A 155 1.08 5.17 -15.50
CA GLN A 155 1.43 5.51 -16.87
C GLN A 155 0.21 5.53 -17.81
N THR A 156 -0.85 4.78 -17.46
CA THR A 156 -2.10 4.74 -18.23
C THR A 156 -3.12 5.79 -17.77
N ILE A 157 -2.85 6.46 -16.65
CA ILE A 157 -3.75 7.48 -16.08
C ILE A 157 -3.42 8.83 -16.71
N LYS A 158 -4.45 9.46 -17.25
CA LYS A 158 -4.42 10.83 -17.74
C LYS A 158 -5.39 11.71 -16.96
N LEU A 159 -5.00 12.96 -16.74
CA LEU A 159 -5.75 13.93 -15.94
C LEU A 159 -5.79 15.27 -16.68
N PHE A 160 -6.95 15.91 -16.67
CA PHE A 160 -7.10 17.28 -17.15
C PHE A 160 -6.57 18.26 -16.09
N ASP A 161 -5.59 19.08 -16.45
CA ASP A 161 -5.08 20.18 -15.61
C ASP A 161 -5.97 21.41 -15.76
N PRO A 162 -6.77 21.78 -14.75
CA PRO A 162 -7.70 22.91 -14.83
C PRO A 162 -7.02 24.28 -14.85
N VAL A 163 -5.70 24.34 -14.64
CA VAL A 163 -4.93 25.61 -14.68
C VAL A 163 -4.39 25.88 -16.08
N ASN A 164 -3.91 24.83 -16.75
CA ASN A 164 -3.33 24.94 -18.09
C ASN A 164 -4.28 24.47 -19.20
N GLU A 165 -5.48 24.02 -18.83
CA GLU A 165 -6.54 23.53 -19.70
C GLU A 165 -6.08 22.43 -20.68
N LYS A 166 -5.22 21.52 -20.20
CA LYS A 166 -4.66 20.45 -21.01
C LYS A 166 -4.69 19.10 -20.30
N GLU A 167 -4.81 18.04 -21.08
CA GLU A 167 -4.60 16.69 -20.60
C GLU A 167 -3.11 16.43 -20.34
N LEU A 168 -2.79 15.91 -19.16
CA LEU A 168 -1.46 15.54 -18.73
C LEU A 168 -1.40 14.06 -18.38
N SER A 169 -0.23 13.45 -18.56
CA SER A 169 0.05 12.18 -17.87
C SER A 169 0.01 12.38 -16.35
N TYR A 170 -0.32 11.31 -15.61
CA TYR A 170 -0.34 11.35 -14.15
C TYR A 170 0.96 11.92 -13.55
N ASN A 171 2.12 11.51 -14.07
CA ASN A 171 3.42 11.99 -13.58
C ASN A 171 3.60 13.48 -13.81
N GLN A 172 3.27 13.99 -15.01
CA GLN A 172 3.31 15.43 -15.29
C GLN A 172 2.36 16.20 -14.37
N TYR A 173 1.16 15.66 -14.14
CA TYR A 173 0.20 16.28 -13.23
C TYR A 173 0.74 16.36 -11.80
N MET A 174 1.30 15.27 -11.27
CA MET A 174 1.91 15.23 -9.94
C MET A 174 3.07 16.22 -9.80
N HIS A 175 3.91 16.37 -10.84
CA HIS A 175 4.96 17.39 -10.86
C HIS A 175 4.39 18.80 -10.82
N GLN A 176 3.35 19.10 -11.61
CA GLN A 176 2.70 20.40 -11.60
C GLN A 176 2.02 20.71 -10.27
N LEU A 177 1.43 19.71 -9.62
CA LEU A 177 0.83 19.82 -8.29
C LEU A 177 1.91 20.10 -7.24
N ALA A 178 2.99 19.31 -7.21
CA ALA A 178 4.11 19.50 -6.28
C ALA A 178 4.76 20.88 -6.43
N ASN A 179 5.01 21.32 -7.67
CA ASN A 179 5.55 22.64 -7.96
C ASN A 179 4.62 23.74 -7.43
N SER A 180 3.30 23.62 -7.64
CA SER A 180 2.35 24.61 -7.12
C SER A 180 2.31 24.67 -5.58
N LEU A 181 2.48 23.54 -4.89
CA LEU A 181 2.56 23.53 -3.43
C LEU A 181 3.83 24.23 -2.92
N GLU A 182 4.96 23.97 -3.57
CA GLU A 182 6.24 24.54 -3.18
C GLU A 182 6.32 26.04 -3.49
N SER A 183 5.73 26.48 -4.60
CA SER A 183 5.61 27.91 -4.94
C SER A 183 4.91 28.72 -3.83
N ILE A 184 3.93 28.15 -3.13
CA ILE A 184 3.28 28.82 -1.98
C ILE A 184 4.33 29.18 -0.92
N LYS A 185 5.20 28.23 -0.55
CA LYS A 185 6.24 28.45 0.47
C LYS A 185 7.32 29.41 -0.01
N ILE A 186 7.77 29.24 -1.25
CA ILE A 186 8.81 30.09 -1.83
C ILE A 186 8.36 31.55 -1.81
N TYR A 187 7.16 31.84 -2.32
CA TYR A 187 6.65 33.21 -2.35
C TYR A 187 6.33 33.76 -0.97
N PHE A 188 5.85 32.94 -0.03
CA PHE A 188 5.67 33.34 1.36
C PHE A 188 6.99 33.79 1.99
N ASN A 189 8.05 33.00 1.84
CA ASN A 189 9.37 33.29 2.41
C ASN A 189 10.06 34.50 1.75
N GLN A 190 9.68 34.84 0.52
CA GLN A 190 10.13 36.03 -0.19
C GLN A 190 9.28 37.28 0.12
N GLU A 191 8.33 37.17 1.06
CA GLU A 191 7.36 38.21 1.40
C GLU A 191 6.48 38.65 0.21
N ASN A 192 6.47 37.87 -0.88
CA ASN A 192 5.62 38.10 -2.05
C ASN A 192 4.25 37.46 -1.83
N TYR A 193 3.48 38.01 -0.89
CA TYR A 193 2.21 37.45 -0.45
C TYR A 193 1.16 37.39 -1.56
N THR A 194 1.18 38.33 -2.51
CA THR A 194 0.32 38.30 -3.69
C THR A 194 0.60 37.08 -4.59
N ALA A 195 1.88 36.75 -4.83
CA ALA A 195 2.24 35.56 -5.60
C ALA A 195 1.93 34.27 -4.82
N SER A 196 2.17 34.25 -3.51
CA SER A 196 1.81 33.14 -2.63
C SER A 196 0.29 32.87 -2.65
N TRP A 197 -0.52 33.93 -2.58
CA TRP A 197 -1.97 33.85 -2.66
C TRP A 197 -2.43 33.24 -4.00
N LYS A 198 -1.82 33.66 -5.13
CA LYS A 198 -2.11 33.09 -6.45
C LYS A 198 -1.69 31.62 -6.54
N ALA A 199 -0.55 31.26 -5.96
CA ALA A 199 -0.08 29.87 -5.91
C ALA A 199 -1.04 28.96 -5.13
N ILE A 200 -1.69 29.47 -4.07
CA ILE A 200 -2.74 28.75 -3.33
C ILE A 200 -3.92 28.41 -4.25
N ASP A 201 -4.36 29.33 -5.10
CA ASP A 201 -5.46 29.07 -6.04
C ASP A 201 -5.08 28.03 -7.10
N ILE A 202 -3.86 28.11 -7.63
CA ILE A 202 -3.32 27.13 -8.59
C ILE A 202 -3.27 25.73 -7.95
N PHE A 203 -2.68 25.62 -6.76
CA PHE A 203 -2.61 24.36 -6.03
C PHE A 203 -4.00 23.83 -5.70
N SER A 204 -4.91 24.66 -5.18
CA SER A 204 -6.28 24.27 -4.83
C SER A 204 -7.04 23.69 -6.02
N LYS A 205 -6.94 24.31 -7.20
CA LYS A 205 -7.57 23.81 -8.43
C LYS A 205 -7.02 22.44 -8.84
N ARG A 206 -5.71 22.26 -8.86
CA ARG A 206 -5.07 20.98 -9.20
C ARG A 206 -5.33 19.92 -8.14
N PHE A 207 -5.31 20.29 -6.86
CA PHE A 207 -5.60 19.39 -5.77
C PHE A 207 -7.02 18.82 -5.89
N LYS A 208 -8.04 19.67 -6.07
CA LYS A 208 -9.42 19.24 -6.33
C LYS A 208 -9.54 18.38 -7.59
N GLY A 209 -8.77 18.68 -8.63
CA GLY A 209 -8.72 17.89 -9.86
C GLY A 209 -8.32 16.43 -9.65
N LEU A 210 -7.57 16.11 -8.59
CA LEU A 210 -7.20 14.72 -8.24
C LEU A 210 -8.40 13.84 -7.90
N ARG A 211 -9.55 14.39 -7.51
CA ARG A 211 -10.77 13.59 -7.29
C ARG A 211 -11.15 12.76 -8.52
N SER A 212 -10.83 13.25 -9.72
CA SER A 212 -11.05 12.52 -10.97
C SER A 212 -10.13 11.30 -11.11
N ALA A 213 -8.90 11.36 -10.58
CA ALA A 213 -7.93 10.26 -10.59
C ALA A 213 -8.40 9.08 -9.73
N CYS A 214 -8.98 9.34 -8.56
CA CYS A 214 -9.49 8.30 -7.66
C CYS A 214 -10.48 7.36 -8.38
N SER A 215 -11.36 7.93 -9.20
CA SER A 215 -12.38 7.18 -9.95
C SER A 215 -11.80 6.23 -11.00
N LYS A 216 -10.51 6.34 -11.34
CA LYS A 216 -9.84 5.42 -12.27
C LYS A 216 -9.57 4.07 -11.61
N CYS A 217 -9.39 4.00 -10.30
CA CYS A 217 -9.09 2.76 -9.59
C CYS A 217 -10.30 2.28 -8.77
N HIS A 218 -11.01 3.22 -8.16
CA HIS A 218 -12.16 2.96 -7.30
C HIS A 218 -13.47 2.89 -8.12
N VAL A 219 -13.56 1.91 -9.02
CA VAL A 219 -14.65 1.79 -10.01
C VAL A 219 -15.90 1.08 -9.48
N THR A 220 -15.74 0.21 -8.48
CA THR A 220 -16.84 -0.40 -7.72
C THR A 220 -16.74 0.04 -6.29
N GLU A 221 -17.07 1.30 -6.07
CA GLU A 221 -17.50 1.67 -4.73
C GLU A 221 -18.98 1.38 -4.66
N TRP A 222 -19.35 0.68 -3.59
CA TRP A 222 -20.72 0.69 -3.10
C TRP A 222 -21.19 2.15 -2.99
N THR A 223 -21.91 2.54 -4.05
CA THR A 223 -22.56 3.82 -4.36
C THR A 223 -21.72 4.83 -5.17
N LYS A 224 -22.35 5.33 -6.24
CA LYS A 224 -22.10 6.63 -6.89
C LYS A 224 -22.00 7.83 -5.92
N ASN A 225 -22.30 7.60 -4.63
CA ASN A 225 -22.29 8.56 -3.53
C ASN A 225 -21.23 8.22 -2.46
N SER A 226 -20.32 7.27 -2.71
CA SER A 226 -19.16 7.05 -1.84
C SER A 226 -18.17 8.20 -2.06
N THR A 227 -18.50 9.31 -1.43
CA THR A 227 -17.64 10.47 -1.24
C THR A 227 -16.42 10.12 -0.38
N THR A 228 -16.39 8.95 0.26
CA THR A 228 -15.41 8.59 1.30
C THR A 228 -13.96 8.63 0.86
N VAL A 229 -13.58 8.00 -0.26
CA VAL A 229 -12.16 7.95 -0.69
C VAL A 229 -11.70 9.31 -1.23
N LYS A 230 -12.54 9.96 -2.04
CA LYS A 230 -12.24 11.28 -2.61
C LYS A 230 -12.13 12.33 -1.50
N ASP A 231 -13.02 12.30 -0.53
CA ASP A 231 -13.01 13.24 0.59
C ASP A 231 -11.91 12.89 1.60
N PHE A 232 -11.53 11.61 1.73
CA PHE A 232 -10.42 11.22 2.58
C PHE A 232 -9.08 11.73 2.06
N PHE A 233 -8.80 11.59 0.76
CA PHE A 233 -7.51 12.01 0.19
C PHE A 233 -7.51 13.46 -0.30
N VAL A 234 -8.66 13.93 -0.79
CA VAL A 234 -8.89 15.25 -1.38
C VAL A 234 -10.06 15.94 -0.65
N GLY A 235 -9.95 16.03 0.67
CA GLY A 235 -10.98 16.57 1.55
C GLY A 235 -11.12 18.08 1.52
N GLU A 236 -12.29 18.56 1.92
CA GLU A 236 -12.55 20.00 2.09
C GLU A 236 -11.73 20.59 3.25
N ASP A 237 -11.33 19.78 4.25
CA ASP A 237 -10.47 20.23 5.35
C ASP A 237 -9.10 20.74 4.86
N ILE A 238 -8.54 20.12 3.81
CA ILE A 238 -7.31 20.55 3.16
C ILE A 238 -7.54 21.87 2.42
N VAL A 239 -8.69 22.01 1.76
CA VAL A 239 -9.09 23.23 1.06
C VAL A 239 -9.31 24.37 2.04
N ASP A 240 -9.96 24.11 3.16
CA ASP A 240 -10.19 25.07 4.23
C ASP A 240 -8.88 25.55 4.85
N ALA A 241 -7.92 24.63 5.06
CA ALA A 241 -6.59 25.00 5.51
C ALA A 241 -5.88 25.96 4.54
N LEU A 242 -6.02 25.74 3.23
CA LEU A 242 -5.52 26.65 2.20
C LEU A 242 -6.26 28.00 2.22
N GLN A 243 -7.58 28.00 2.43
CA GLN A 243 -8.36 29.24 2.55
C GLN A 243 -7.99 30.05 3.80
N GLU A 244 -7.70 29.41 4.92
CA GLU A 244 -7.22 30.10 6.13
C GLU A 244 -5.87 30.77 5.88
N ILE A 245 -4.94 30.09 5.20
CA ILE A 245 -3.67 30.70 4.79
C ILE A 245 -3.96 31.92 3.90
N LYS A 246 -4.83 31.75 2.90
CA LYS A 246 -5.21 32.79 1.95
C LYS A 246 -5.79 34.04 2.64
N LYS A 247 -6.66 33.84 3.65
CA LYS A 247 -7.22 34.92 4.48
C LYS A 247 -6.13 35.64 5.27
N SER A 248 -5.16 34.91 5.83
CA SER A 248 -4.04 35.51 6.55
C SER A 248 -3.15 36.35 5.63
N LEU A 249 -2.86 35.88 4.42
CA LEU A 249 -2.12 36.64 3.41
C LEU A 249 -2.81 37.96 3.02
N ALA A 250 -4.14 37.99 2.99
CA ALA A 250 -4.92 39.18 2.62
C ALA A 250 -4.82 40.34 3.64
N SER A 251 -4.36 40.06 4.87
CA SER A 251 -4.21 41.08 5.91
C SER A 251 -3.00 42.01 5.72
N GLY A 252 -2.08 41.68 4.80
CA GLY A 252 -0.83 42.41 4.58
C GLY A 252 0.28 42.10 5.60
N VAL A 253 -0.06 41.55 6.77
CA VAL A 253 0.89 41.06 7.79
C VAL A 253 0.52 39.60 8.14
N PRO A 254 0.92 38.64 7.30
CA PRO A 254 0.48 37.26 7.48
C PRO A 254 1.04 36.60 8.73
N ASP A 255 0.24 35.72 9.33
CA ASP A 255 0.61 34.94 10.50
C ASP A 255 1.49 33.76 10.08
N ALA A 256 2.80 33.90 10.30
CA ALA A 256 3.78 32.87 9.99
C ALA A 256 3.54 31.56 10.76
N LYS A 257 3.02 31.61 12.00
CA LYS A 257 2.73 30.40 12.79
C LYS A 257 1.52 29.67 12.20
N LEU A 258 0.47 30.41 11.82
CA LEU A 258 -0.68 29.84 11.12
C LEU A 258 -0.25 29.20 9.79
N PHE A 259 0.56 29.92 8.99
CA PHE A 259 1.08 29.41 7.73
C PHE A 259 1.80 28.07 7.91
N GLN A 260 2.79 28.02 8.82
CA GLN A 260 3.55 26.79 9.09
C GLN A 260 2.65 25.66 9.58
N LYS A 261 1.74 25.95 10.52
CA LYS A 261 0.79 24.97 11.06
C LYS A 261 -0.08 24.36 9.96
N LYS A 262 -0.65 25.20 9.09
CA LYS A 262 -1.57 24.76 8.03
C LYS A 262 -0.84 24.05 6.90
N MET A 263 0.33 24.53 6.48
CA MET A 263 1.17 23.81 5.50
C MET A 263 1.62 22.44 6.03
N GLY A 264 1.99 22.35 7.32
CA GLY A 264 2.31 21.09 7.99
C GLY A 264 1.11 20.14 8.05
N TYR A 265 -0.08 20.66 8.32
CA TYR A 265 -1.33 19.90 8.29
C TYR A 265 -1.59 19.30 6.90
N ILE A 266 -1.51 20.11 5.83
CA ILE A 266 -1.70 19.67 4.44
C ILE A 266 -0.70 18.55 4.07
N ALA A 267 0.57 18.74 4.40
CA ALA A 267 1.62 17.76 4.11
C ALA A 267 1.37 16.41 4.83
N LYS A 268 0.92 16.47 6.09
CA LYS A 268 0.69 15.28 6.93
C LYS A 268 -0.59 14.55 6.55
N GLN A 269 -1.69 15.26 6.35
CA GLN A 269 -3.02 14.66 6.20
C GLN A 269 -3.33 14.27 4.76
N SER A 270 -2.81 15.00 3.77
CA SER A 270 -3.05 14.68 2.37
C SER A 270 -1.82 14.07 1.69
N CYS A 271 -0.72 14.82 1.56
CA CYS A 271 0.42 14.39 0.74
C CYS A 271 1.02 13.06 1.22
N LYS A 272 1.30 12.95 2.53
CA LYS A 272 1.82 11.73 3.14
C LYS A 272 0.87 10.55 2.95
N THR A 273 -0.43 10.73 3.20
CA THR A 273 -1.44 9.67 3.10
C THR A 273 -1.55 9.16 1.67
N CYS A 274 -1.62 10.06 0.68
CA CYS A 274 -1.59 9.70 -0.73
C CYS A 274 -0.34 8.91 -1.10
N HIS A 275 0.84 9.37 -0.70
CA HIS A 275 2.12 8.73 -1.05
C HIS A 275 2.28 7.36 -0.41
N LEU A 276 1.93 7.20 0.88
CA LEU A 276 2.02 5.91 1.57
C LEU A 276 1.17 4.83 0.92
N VAL A 277 0.04 5.21 0.33
CA VAL A 277 -0.91 4.28 -0.28
C VAL A 277 -0.55 3.99 -1.74
N HIS A 278 -0.27 5.02 -2.55
CA HIS A 278 -0.17 4.87 -4.01
C HIS A 278 1.27 4.71 -4.53
N GLN A 279 2.26 5.30 -3.85
CA GLN A 279 3.63 5.34 -4.34
C GLN A 279 4.32 3.97 -4.33
N PRO A 280 4.13 3.08 -3.33
CA PRO A 280 4.77 1.77 -3.32
C PRO A 280 4.44 0.95 -4.57
N SER A 281 3.15 0.79 -4.89
CA SER A 281 2.71 0.06 -6.09
C SER A 281 3.26 0.69 -7.37
N ALA A 282 3.23 2.03 -7.48
CA ALA A 282 3.76 2.73 -8.65
C ALA A 282 5.29 2.63 -8.80
N ILE A 283 6.05 2.53 -7.70
CA ILE A 283 7.49 2.28 -7.74
C ILE A 283 7.76 0.85 -8.22
N ILE A 284 7.07 -0.14 -7.64
CA ILE A 284 7.22 -1.55 -8.00
C ILE A 284 6.92 -1.75 -9.49
N GLN A 285 5.81 -1.21 -9.99
CA GLN A 285 5.46 -1.29 -11.41
C GLN A 285 6.50 -0.64 -12.31
N ARG A 286 7.07 0.51 -11.92
CA ARG A 286 8.15 1.15 -12.68
C ARG A 286 9.42 0.32 -12.70
N ALA A 287 9.76 -0.34 -11.59
CA ALA A 287 10.92 -1.22 -11.51
C ALA A 287 10.81 -2.44 -12.44
N TRP A 288 9.59 -2.90 -12.72
CA TRP A 288 9.33 -3.96 -13.69
C TRP A 288 9.40 -3.51 -15.16
N GLY A 289 9.53 -2.21 -15.43
CA GLY A 289 9.48 -1.65 -16.79
C GLY A 289 8.05 -1.56 -17.34
N HIS A 290 7.91 -1.19 -18.62
CA HIS A 290 6.62 -1.22 -19.32
C HIS A 290 6.17 -2.67 -19.50
N ILE A 291 5.42 -3.19 -18.52
CA ILE A 291 4.61 -4.39 -18.71
C ILE A 291 3.19 -3.92 -19.02
N PRO A 292 2.72 -4.06 -20.28
CA PRO A 292 1.41 -3.57 -20.71
C PRO A 292 0.27 -4.12 -19.85
#